data_AF-A0A7S1L0B4-F1
#
_entry.id   AF-A0A7S1L0B4-F1
#
_cell.length_a   1.000
_cell.length_b   1.000
_cell.length_c   1.000
_cell.angle_alpha   90.00
_cell.angle_beta   90.00
_cell.angle_gamma   90.00
#
_symmetry.space_group_name_H-M   'P 1'
#
loop_
_entity.id
_entity.type
_entity.pdbx_description
1 polymer ?
#
loop_
_entity_poly.entity_id
_entity_poly.type
_entity_poly.pdbx_seq_one_letter_code
_entity_poly.pdbx_strand_id
1 'polypeptide(L)'
;TKGLVEELVEMAAFLAFWFLGGFPFLDHLVMQLGFGPLLTGAVYIFALGLASQLLGLPFNLYSTFVLEARYGFNRTTMATFVKDLLKGLVLILVLGTPLLVALLGFFTYCGEYAWLYTWLTFTTFQLTLFFVAPVLILPLFLEMIPLPDGIAIAIDGVNKDG
;
A
#
# COMPACT_ATOMS: atom_id res chain seq x y z
N THR A 1 11.92 16.02 13.72
CA THR A 1 12.50 16.90 12.66
C THR A 1 12.76 16.14 11.36
N LYS A 2 13.27 14.91 11.36
CA LYS A 2 13.48 14.14 10.11
C LYS A 2 12.19 13.84 9.33
N GLY A 3 11.13 13.37 10.01
CA GLY A 3 9.82 13.15 9.36
C GLY A 3 9.24 14.41 8.72
N LEU A 4 9.41 15.59 9.35
CA LEU A 4 9.00 16.86 8.75
C LEU A 4 9.75 17.18 7.45
N VAL A 5 11.02 16.80 7.31
CA VAL A 5 11.78 17.05 6.08
C VAL A 5 11.26 16.15 4.95
N GLU A 6 10.98 14.89 5.24
CA GLU A 6 10.37 13.96 4.28
C GLU A 6 9.00 14.47 3.81
N GLU A 7 8.10 14.80 4.74
CA GLU A 7 6.79 15.38 4.44
C GLU A 7 6.89 16.65 3.60
N LEU A 8 7.84 17.55 3.91
CA LEU A 8 8.06 18.78 3.14
C LEU A 8 8.58 18.49 1.73
N VAL A 9 9.46 17.51 1.56
CA VAL A 9 9.98 17.13 0.24
C VAL A 9 8.88 16.47 -0.59
N GLU A 10 8.09 15.57 -0.01
CA GLU A 10 6.95 14.95 -0.69
C GLU A 10 5.90 15.99 -1.10
N MET A 11 5.57 16.92 -0.20
CA MET A 11 4.67 18.03 -0.50
C MET A 11 5.24 18.92 -1.62
N ALA A 12 6.51 19.30 -1.55
CA ALA A 12 7.15 20.11 -2.59
C ALA A 12 7.20 19.39 -3.93
N ALA A 13 7.50 18.08 -3.93
CA ALA A 13 7.50 17.24 -5.14
C ALA A 13 6.09 17.12 -5.74
N PHE A 14 5.07 16.91 -4.91
CA PHE A 14 3.67 16.90 -5.33
C PHE A 14 3.27 18.23 -5.96
N LEU A 15 3.60 19.36 -5.32
CA LEU A 15 3.31 20.69 -5.85
C LEU A 15 4.07 20.95 -7.16
N ALA A 16 5.35 20.58 -7.24
CA ALA A 16 6.12 20.70 -8.46
C ALA A 16 5.52 19.87 -9.59
N PHE A 17 5.15 18.62 -9.31
CA PHE A 17 4.46 17.74 -10.26
C PHE A 17 3.13 18.34 -10.73
N TRP A 18 2.36 18.92 -9.82
CA TRP A 18 1.13 19.64 -10.15
C TRP A 18 1.40 20.83 -11.09
N PHE A 19 2.30 21.74 -10.70
CA PHE A 19 2.58 22.97 -11.46
C PHE A 19 3.24 22.72 -12.81
N LEU A 20 4.03 21.64 -12.94
CA LEU A 20 4.64 21.22 -14.20
C LEU A 20 3.66 20.49 -15.14
N GLY A 21 2.40 20.30 -14.73
CA GLY A 21 1.40 19.62 -15.55
C GLY A 21 1.57 18.09 -15.58
N GLY A 22 2.08 17.51 -14.50
CA GLY A 22 2.31 16.07 -14.38
C GLY A 22 1.04 15.23 -14.52
N PHE A 23 -0.11 15.70 -14.00
CA PHE A 23 -1.39 15.01 -14.14
C PHE A 23 -1.85 14.92 -15.61
N PRO A 24 -1.96 16.04 -16.37
CA PRO A 24 -2.23 15.97 -17.82
C PRO A 24 -1.22 15.14 -18.61
N PHE A 25 0.08 15.23 -18.27
CA PHE A 25 1.11 14.45 -18.94
C PHE A 25 0.89 12.94 -18.76
N LEU A 26 0.63 12.52 -17.52
CA LEU A 26 0.38 11.12 -17.20
C LEU A 26 -0.94 10.63 -17.81
N ASP A 27 -1.98 11.45 -17.76
CA ASP A 27 -3.27 11.14 -18.39
C ASP A 27 -3.09 10.87 -19.89
N HIS A 28 -2.38 11.75 -20.60
CA HIS A 28 -2.11 11.55 -22.02
C HIS A 28 -1.32 10.26 -22.30
N LEU A 29 -0.32 9.95 -21.48
CA LEU A 29 0.47 8.73 -21.61
C LEU A 29 -0.40 7.49 -21.44
N VAL A 30 -1.28 7.47 -20.43
CA VAL A 30 -2.16 6.33 -20.15
C VAL A 30 -3.24 6.19 -21.23
N MET A 31 -3.77 7.30 -21.74
CA MET A 31 -4.72 7.28 -22.86
C MET A 31 -4.12 6.69 -24.15
N GLN A 32 -2.82 6.89 -24.41
CA GLN A 32 -2.14 6.30 -25.57
C GLN A 32 -2.09 4.77 -25.56
N LEU A 33 -2.27 4.14 -24.38
CA LEU A 33 -2.31 2.68 -24.25
C LEU A 33 -3.58 2.07 -24.85
N GLY A 34 -4.62 2.88 -25.14
CA GLY A 34 -5.82 2.44 -25.84
C GLY A 34 -6.72 1.49 -25.06
N PHE A 35 -6.60 1.45 -23.74
CA PHE A 35 -7.48 0.65 -22.88
C PHE A 35 -8.89 1.26 -22.80
N GLY A 36 -9.88 0.45 -22.38
CA GLY A 36 -11.22 0.95 -22.08
C GLY A 36 -11.25 1.90 -20.89
N PRO A 37 -12.28 2.76 -20.75
CA PRO A 37 -12.31 3.86 -19.77
C PRO A 37 -12.00 3.44 -18.32
N LEU A 38 -12.50 2.26 -17.90
CA LEU A 38 -12.30 1.72 -16.57
C LEU A 38 -10.84 1.31 -16.31
N LEU A 39 -10.22 0.62 -17.28
CA LEU A 39 -8.84 0.17 -17.16
C LEU A 39 -7.86 1.33 -17.28
N THR A 40 -8.14 2.31 -18.15
CA THR A 40 -7.37 3.55 -18.26
C THR A 40 -7.35 4.29 -16.92
N GLY A 41 -8.51 4.45 -16.26
CA GLY A 41 -8.59 5.05 -14.93
C GLY A 41 -7.82 4.25 -13.86
N ALA A 42 -7.91 2.92 -13.89
CA ALA A 42 -7.16 2.07 -12.97
C ALA A 42 -5.63 2.21 -13.16
N VAL A 43 -5.15 2.13 -14.41
CA VAL A 43 -3.73 2.31 -14.75
C VAL A 43 -3.23 3.69 -14.34
N TYR A 44 -4.02 4.74 -14.55
CA TYR A 44 -3.67 6.10 -14.13
C TYR A 44 -3.47 6.20 -12.62
N ILE A 45 -4.39 5.65 -11.82
CA ILE A 45 -4.30 5.65 -10.35
C ILE A 45 -3.09 4.83 -9.88
N PHE A 46 -2.84 3.65 -10.47
CA PHE A 46 -1.66 2.86 -10.14
C PHE A 46 -0.37 3.55 -10.52
N ALA A 47 -0.32 4.24 -11.65
CA ALA A 47 0.87 4.96 -12.08
C ALA A 47 1.19 6.14 -11.13
N LEU A 48 0.18 6.89 -10.68
CA LEU A 48 0.34 7.92 -9.65
C LEU A 48 0.83 7.32 -8.33
N GLY A 49 0.21 6.21 -7.87
CA GLY A 49 0.63 5.52 -6.65
C GLY A 49 2.06 5.02 -6.73
N LEU A 50 2.47 4.46 -7.88
CA LEU A 50 3.84 4.00 -8.11
C LEU A 50 4.83 5.17 -8.12
N ALA A 51 4.48 6.29 -8.78
CA ALA A 51 5.30 7.49 -8.75
C ALA A 51 5.51 8.01 -7.31
N SER A 52 4.45 8.04 -6.51
CA SER A 52 4.53 8.41 -5.09
C SER A 52 5.41 7.44 -4.30
N GLN A 53 5.29 6.13 -4.53
CA GLN A 53 6.12 5.12 -3.86
C GLN A 53 7.60 5.26 -4.23
N LEU A 54 7.90 5.57 -5.51
CA LEU A 54 9.27 5.80 -5.97
C LEU A 54 9.89 7.07 -5.34
N LEU A 55 9.10 8.12 -5.11
CA LEU A 55 9.56 9.32 -4.40
C LEU A 55 9.88 9.04 -2.93
N GLY A 56 9.09 8.20 -2.27
CA GLY A 56 9.33 7.77 -0.88
C GLY A 56 10.43 6.72 -0.72
N LEU A 57 10.74 5.96 -1.78
CA LEU A 57 11.73 4.87 -1.76
C LEU A 57 13.12 5.29 -1.23
N PRO A 58 13.76 6.39 -1.68
CA PRO A 58 15.07 6.79 -1.17
C PRO A 58 15.06 7.11 0.33
N PHE A 59 13.97 7.68 0.85
CA PHE A 59 13.82 7.97 2.28
C PHE A 59 13.69 6.68 3.10
N ASN A 60 12.88 5.73 2.64
CA ASN A 60 12.75 4.41 3.24
C ASN A 60 14.10 3.67 3.28
N LEU A 61 14.83 3.65 2.15
CA LEU A 61 16.16 3.03 2.07
C LEU A 61 17.15 3.68 3.05
N TYR A 62 17.15 5.00 3.15
CA TYR A 62 18.02 5.72 4.09
C TYR A 62 17.66 5.41 5.54
N SER A 63 16.36 5.34 5.87
CA SER A 63 15.91 4.99 7.22
C SER A 63 16.39 3.59 7.61
N THR A 64 16.15 2.58 6.77
CA THR A 64 16.48 1.18 7.13
C THR A 64 17.99 0.91 7.08
N PHE A 65 18.68 1.29 5.99
CA PHE A 65 20.07 0.88 5.79
C PHE A 65 21.11 1.84 6.37
N VAL A 66 20.75 3.08 6.71
CA VAL A 66 21.68 4.05 7.31
C VAL A 66 21.31 4.34 8.75
N LEU A 67 20.04 4.67 9.02
CA LEU A 67 19.63 5.09 10.35
C LEU A 67 19.52 3.90 11.30
N GLU A 68 18.66 2.92 10.98
CA GLU A 68 18.48 1.74 11.82
C GLU A 68 19.77 0.90 11.92
N ALA A 69 20.52 0.79 10.83
CA ALA A 69 21.80 0.10 10.81
C ALA A 69 22.82 0.76 11.78
N ARG A 70 22.84 2.09 11.86
CA ARG A 70 23.72 2.82 12.79
C ARG A 70 23.38 2.52 14.25
N TYR A 71 22.10 2.33 14.58
CA TYR A 71 21.66 2.01 15.94
C TYR A 71 21.60 0.50 16.22
N GLY A 72 22.00 -0.35 15.26
CA GLY A 72 21.95 -1.81 15.41
C GLY A 72 20.54 -2.40 15.41
N PHE A 73 19.52 -1.63 14.99
CA PHE A 73 18.14 -2.10 14.89
C PHE A 73 17.80 -2.74 13.55
N ASN A 74 18.64 -2.57 12.52
CA ASN A 74 18.36 -3.13 11.21
C ASN A 74 18.41 -4.67 11.24
N ARG A 75 17.27 -5.30 10.98
CA ARG A 75 17.12 -6.76 10.81
C ARG A 75 16.81 -7.15 9.36
N THR A 76 16.79 -6.19 8.44
CA THR A 76 16.36 -6.35 7.06
C THR A 76 17.57 -6.33 6.13
N THR A 77 17.64 -7.28 5.21
CA THR A 77 18.65 -7.29 4.13
C THR A 77 18.12 -6.57 2.89
N MET A 78 19.01 -6.09 2.01
CA MET A 78 18.59 -5.48 0.74
C MET A 78 17.75 -6.43 -0.12
N ALA A 79 18.06 -7.72 -0.10
CA ALA A 79 17.27 -8.74 -0.79
C ALA A 79 15.86 -8.89 -0.21
N THR A 80 15.73 -8.88 1.12
CA THR A 80 14.44 -8.92 1.81
C THR A 80 13.62 -7.67 1.51
N PHE A 81 14.23 -6.49 1.60
CA PHE A 81 13.58 -5.21 1.30
C PHE A 81 12.97 -5.16 -0.10
N VAL A 82 13.75 -5.52 -1.14
CA VAL A 82 13.25 -5.53 -2.52
C VAL A 82 12.17 -6.59 -2.72
N LYS A 83 12.32 -7.77 -2.12
CA LYS A 83 11.28 -8.82 -2.18
C LYS A 83 9.97 -8.33 -1.57
N ASP A 84 10.02 -7.67 -0.42
CA ASP A 84 8.82 -7.20 0.26
C ASP A 84 8.17 -6.03 -0.49
N LEU A 85 8.97 -5.15 -1.11
CA LEU A 85 8.46 -4.13 -2.02
C LEU A 85 7.69 -4.76 -3.20
N LEU A 86 8.28 -5.77 -3.85
CA LEU A 86 7.64 -6.47 -4.98
C LEU A 86 6.38 -7.24 -4.55
N LYS A 87 6.42 -7.95 -3.41
CA LYS A 87 5.23 -8.61 -2.85
C LYS A 87 4.12 -7.60 -2.58
N GLY A 88 4.46 -6.46 -2.00
CA GLY A 88 3.52 -5.36 -1.74
C GLY A 88 2.89 -4.84 -3.02
N LEU A 89 3.69 -4.59 -4.06
CA LEU A 89 3.21 -4.17 -5.38
C LEU A 89 2.27 -5.21 -6.00
N VAL A 90 2.65 -6.48 -6.00
CA VAL A 90 1.81 -7.57 -6.52
C VAL A 90 0.49 -7.64 -5.75
N LEU A 91 0.53 -7.55 -4.42
CA LEU A 91 -0.67 -7.61 -3.59
C LEU A 91 -1.62 -6.43 -3.86
N ILE A 92 -1.07 -5.22 -3.98
CA ILE A 92 -1.82 -4.02 -4.37
C ILE A 92 -2.44 -4.17 -5.76
N LEU A 93 -1.72 -4.73 -6.74
CA LEU A 93 -2.27 -4.97 -8.07
C LEU A 93 -3.35 -6.04 -8.06
N VAL A 94 -3.12 -7.18 -7.41
CA VAL A 94 -4.06 -8.32 -7.39
C VAL A 94 -5.36 -7.96 -6.65
N LEU A 95 -5.27 -7.27 -5.51
CA LEU A 95 -6.44 -6.92 -4.71
C LEU A 95 -7.04 -5.57 -5.10
N GLY A 96 -6.18 -4.59 -5.39
CA GLY A 96 -6.59 -3.24 -5.71
C GLY A 96 -7.20 -3.11 -7.10
N THR A 97 -6.71 -3.84 -8.11
CA THR A 97 -7.25 -3.74 -9.48
C THR A 97 -8.72 -4.15 -9.57
N PRO A 98 -9.15 -5.34 -9.10
CA PRO A 98 -10.55 -5.73 -9.19
C PRO A 98 -11.46 -4.82 -8.37
N LEU A 99 -11.00 -4.37 -7.19
CA LEU A 99 -11.72 -3.39 -6.39
C LEU A 99 -11.88 -2.09 -7.19
N LEU A 100 -10.80 -1.52 -7.68
CA LEU A 100 -10.79 -0.22 -8.35
C LEU A 100 -11.64 -0.24 -9.62
N VAL A 101 -11.53 -1.30 -10.43
CA VAL A 101 -12.37 -1.49 -11.62
C VAL A 101 -13.84 -1.60 -11.24
N ALA A 102 -14.19 -2.31 -10.16
CA ALA A 102 -15.57 -2.38 -9.68
C ALA A 102 -16.09 -1.01 -9.23
N LEU A 103 -15.31 -0.25 -8.45
CA LEU A 103 -15.68 1.08 -7.99
C LEU A 103 -15.89 2.06 -9.16
N LEU A 104 -14.94 2.11 -10.11
CA LEU A 104 -15.08 2.92 -11.33
C LEU A 104 -16.27 2.46 -12.18
N GLY A 105 -16.53 1.15 -12.21
CA GLY A 105 -17.67 0.54 -12.89
C GLY A 105 -19.00 1.03 -12.34
N PHE A 106 -19.17 1.12 -11.02
CA PHE A 106 -20.40 1.64 -10.42
C PHE A 106 -20.68 3.07 -10.83
N PHE A 107 -19.66 3.94 -10.85
CA PHE A 107 -19.84 5.31 -11.34
C PHE A 107 -20.16 5.40 -12.83
N THR A 108 -19.78 4.40 -13.62
CA THR A 108 -20.08 4.35 -15.05
C THR A 108 -21.47 3.81 -15.34
N TYR A 109 -21.95 2.83 -14.57
CA TYR A 109 -23.16 2.08 -14.89
C TYR A 109 -24.35 2.26 -13.94
N CYS A 110 -24.13 2.67 -12.68
CA CYS A 110 -25.18 2.69 -11.64
C CYS A 110 -25.84 4.06 -11.40
N GLY A 111 -25.51 5.08 -12.21
CA GLY A 111 -26.18 6.37 -12.19
C GLY A 111 -26.18 7.05 -10.81
N GLU A 112 -27.34 7.56 -10.39
CA GLU A 112 -27.51 8.33 -9.14
C GLU A 112 -27.16 7.52 -7.88
N TYR A 113 -27.35 6.20 -7.88
CA TYR A 113 -27.06 5.33 -6.72
C TYR A 113 -25.63 4.78 -6.71
N ALA A 114 -24.77 5.17 -7.67
CA ALA A 114 -23.39 4.69 -7.77
C ALA A 114 -22.58 4.89 -6.48
N TRP A 115 -22.81 6.00 -5.77
CA TRP A 115 -22.12 6.29 -4.52
C TRP A 115 -22.43 5.24 -3.44
N LEU A 116 -23.67 4.75 -3.37
CA LEU A 116 -24.10 3.78 -2.37
C LEU A 116 -23.51 2.39 -2.64
N TYR A 117 -23.51 1.95 -3.91
CA TYR A 117 -22.86 0.71 -4.31
C TYR A 117 -21.35 0.75 -4.07
N THR A 118 -20.69 1.85 -4.45
CA THR A 118 -19.26 2.09 -4.20
C THR A 118 -18.95 2.02 -2.71
N TRP A 119 -19.73 2.75 -1.89
CA TRP A 119 -19.55 2.77 -0.44
C TRP A 119 -19.73 1.38 0.17
N LEU A 120 -20.78 0.66 -0.22
CA LEU A 120 -21.07 -0.67 0.31
C LEU A 120 -19.96 -1.66 -0.06
N THR A 121 -19.58 -1.71 -1.35
CA THR A 121 -18.51 -2.60 -1.82
C THR A 121 -17.18 -2.28 -1.15
N PHE A 122 -16.80 -1.00 -1.06
CA PHE A 122 -15.56 -0.60 -0.41
C PHE A 122 -15.55 -0.93 1.09
N THR A 123 -16.66 -0.68 1.79
CA THR A 123 -16.79 -0.99 3.23
C THR A 123 -16.73 -2.49 3.47
N THR A 124 -17.48 -3.29 2.71
CA THR A 124 -17.42 -4.76 2.81
C THR A 124 -16.01 -5.26 2.54
N PHE A 125 -15.34 -4.76 1.50
CA PHE A 125 -13.96 -5.13 1.19
C PHE A 125 -13.00 -4.78 2.34
N GLN A 126 -13.10 -3.58 2.92
CA GLN A 126 -12.28 -3.19 4.07
C GLN A 126 -12.51 -4.08 5.29
N LEU A 127 -13.78 -4.37 5.62
CA LEU A 127 -14.12 -5.27 6.72
C LEU A 127 -13.57 -6.68 6.47
N THR A 128 -13.68 -7.21 5.25
CA THR A 128 -13.07 -8.49 4.90
C THR A 128 -11.56 -8.46 5.08
N LEU A 129 -10.88 -7.41 4.59
CA LEU A 129 -9.44 -7.28 4.78
C LEU A 129 -9.04 -7.16 6.24
N PHE A 130 -9.84 -6.54 7.10
CA PHE A 130 -9.54 -6.46 8.53
C PHE A 130 -9.37 -7.86 9.17
N PHE A 131 -10.20 -8.83 8.76
CA PHE A 131 -10.07 -10.21 9.23
C PHE A 131 -9.04 -11.03 8.44
N VAL A 132 -8.96 -10.82 7.12
CA VAL A 132 -8.10 -11.61 6.23
C VAL A 132 -6.63 -11.19 6.30
N ALA A 133 -6.35 -9.90 6.50
CA ALA A 133 -4.99 -9.36 6.52
C ALA A 133 -4.07 -10.02 7.55
N PRO A 134 -4.43 -10.16 8.84
CA PRO A 134 -3.52 -10.78 9.82
C PRO A 134 -3.24 -12.26 9.51
N VAL A 135 -4.19 -12.97 8.88
CA VAL A 135 -4.09 -14.42 8.64
C VAL A 135 -3.41 -14.74 7.31
N LEU A 136 -3.68 -13.99 6.25
CA LEU A 136 -3.17 -14.29 4.91
C LEU A 136 -2.12 -13.29 4.41
N ILE A 137 -2.26 -12.00 4.74
CA ILE A 137 -1.36 -10.98 4.20
C ILE A 137 -0.08 -10.91 5.03
N LEU A 138 -0.21 -10.80 6.36
CA LEU A 138 0.94 -10.65 7.26
C LEU A 138 1.97 -11.79 7.14
N PRO A 139 1.59 -13.07 7.07
CA PRO A 139 2.55 -14.18 6.96
C PRO A 139 3.31 -14.21 5.62
N LEU A 140 2.86 -13.49 4.59
CA LEU A 140 3.61 -13.38 3.33
C LEU A 140 4.84 -12.48 3.46
N PHE A 141 4.82 -11.56 4.43
CA PHE A 141 5.89 -10.61 4.69
C PHE A 141 6.76 -11.03 5.88
N LEU A 142 6.16 -11.61 6.92
CA LEU A 142 6.83 -11.93 8.17
C LEU A 142 6.90 -13.43 8.43
N GLU A 143 8.05 -13.89 8.95
CA GLU A 143 8.17 -15.24 9.49
C GLU A 143 7.44 -15.32 10.84
N MET A 144 6.42 -16.16 10.91
CA MET A 144 5.70 -16.42 12.16
C MET A 144 6.44 -17.48 12.96
N ILE A 145 7.20 -17.04 13.97
CA ILE A 145 7.92 -17.95 14.87
C ILE A 145 6.98 -18.31 16.03
N PRO A 146 6.70 -19.60 16.27
CA PRO A 146 5.90 -20.02 17.42
C PRO A 146 6.62 -19.66 18.72
N LEU A 147 5.87 -19.23 19.74
CA LEU A 147 6.46 -18.94 21.04
C LEU A 147 7.06 -20.23 21.64
N PRO A 148 8.24 -20.17 22.28
CA PRO A 148 8.79 -21.31 23.01
C PRO A 148 7.81 -21.81 24.08
N ASP A 149 7.63 -23.13 24.16
CA ASP A 149 6.63 -23.80 25.01
C ASP A 149 6.68 -23.36 26.49
N GLY A 150 7.86 -23.03 27.01
CA GLY A 150 8.04 -22.60 28.40
C GLY A 150 7.53 -21.19 28.73
N ILE A 151 7.43 -20.29 27.75
CA ILE A 151 6.92 -18.92 27.95
C ILE A 151 5.40 -18.90 27.75
N ALA A 152 4.88 -19.69 26.80
CA ALA A 152 3.44 -19.82 26.56
C ALA A 152 2.68 -20.27 27.82
N ILE A 153 3.24 -21.22 28.58
CA ILE A 153 2.66 -21.73 29.83
C ILE A 153 2.61 -20.66 30.93
N ALA A 154 3.60 -19.77 31.01
CA ALA A 154 3.62 -18.70 32.02
C ALA A 154 2.54 -17.64 31.78
N ILE A 155 2.24 -17.35 30.51
CA ILE A 155 1.22 -16.38 30.12
C ILE A 155 -0.20 -16.97 30.33
N ASP A 156 -0.38 -18.26 30.04
CA ASP A 156 -1.64 -18.98 30.30
C ASP A 156 -1.97 -19.12 31.79
N GLY A 157 -0.96 -19.15 32.66
CA GLY A 157 -1.15 -19.11 34.12
C GLY A 157 -1.67 -17.73 34.58
N VAL A 158 -1.03 -16.65 34.14
CA VAL A 158 -1.42 -15.27 34.50
C VAL A 158 -2.84 -14.92 34.03
N ASN A 159 -3.29 -15.43 32.88
CA ASN A 159 -4.63 -15.15 32.35
C ASN A 159 -5.76 -15.96 33.03
N LYS A 160 -5.43 -16.97 33.84
CA LYS A 160 -6.40 -17.76 34.62
C LYS A 160 -6.60 -17.25 36.05
N ASP A 161 -5.70 -16.39 36.52
CA ASP A 161 -5.65 -15.92 37.90
C ASP A 161 -6.22 -14.50 38.09
N GLY A 162 -6.75 -13.88 37.02
CA GLY A 162 -7.45 -12.58 37.03
C GLY A 162 -8.88 -12.70 36.51
#